data_AF-A0A089WPJ5-F1
#
_entry.id   AF-A0A089WPJ5-F1
#
_cell.length_a   1.000
_cell.length_b   1.000
_cell.length_c   1.000
_cell.angle_alpha   90.00
_cell.angle_beta   90.00
_cell.angle_gamma   90.00
#
_symmetry.space_group_name_H-M   'P 1'
#
loop_
_entity.id
_entity.type
_entity.pdbx_description
1 polymer ?
#
loop_
_entity_poly.entity_id
_entity_poly.type
_entity_poly.pdbx_seq_one_letter_code
_entity_poly.pdbx_strand_id
1 'polypeptide(L)'
;MTDRISVNSTTKLSEAISKLTSMFRDKKFVVVSLRPGRDRTLDQNALWFAFYKRIAEMTQIGDAADARRYCKLHIGVQILLNEDVEFQQAWYRVMRHLPYEEKLAMMGECKLFGPDGFPVTSLFNRAQGVAYTDRILAEFTPKGVFFGDLVGEVAA
;
A
#
# COMPACT_ATOMS: atom_id res chain seq x y z
N MET A 1 -14.99 11.03 8.92
CA MET A 1 -13.80 10.94 8.04
C MET A 1 -12.71 11.82 8.65
N THR A 2 -11.57 11.24 8.98
CA THR A 2 -10.44 11.99 9.57
C THR A 2 -9.59 12.55 8.44
N ASP A 3 -9.65 13.86 8.20
CA ASP A 3 -8.76 14.52 7.24
C ASP A 3 -7.31 14.40 7.73
N ARG A 4 -6.47 13.65 7.00
CA ARG A 4 -5.01 13.61 7.23
C ARG A 4 -4.33 14.56 6.24
N ILE A 5 -3.50 15.46 6.75
CA ILE A 5 -2.64 16.34 5.96
C ILE A 5 -1.19 15.98 6.29
N SER A 6 -0.42 15.54 5.28
CA SER A 6 1.02 15.34 5.42
C SER A 6 1.72 16.70 5.31
N VAL A 7 2.22 17.20 6.44
CA VAL A 7 2.96 18.47 6.52
C VAL A 7 4.43 18.21 6.21
N ASN A 8 4.79 18.26 4.92
CA ASN A 8 6.14 17.98 4.43
C ASN A 8 6.83 19.18 3.76
N SER A 9 6.17 20.34 3.74
CA SER A 9 6.68 21.58 3.15
C SER A 9 6.03 22.79 3.82
N THR A 10 6.64 23.97 3.66
CA THR A 10 6.11 25.24 4.19
C THR A 10 4.70 25.54 3.67
N THR A 11 4.44 25.23 2.39
CA THR A 11 3.09 25.39 1.80
C THR A 11 2.06 24.49 2.48
N LYS A 12 2.41 23.22 2.71
CA LYS A 12 1.53 22.27 3.40
C LYS A 12 1.31 22.61 4.87
N LEU A 13 2.29 23.24 5.52
CA LEU A 13 2.15 23.79 6.86
C LEU A 13 1.09 24.90 6.90
N SER A 14 1.18 25.87 5.98
CA SER A 14 0.21 26.97 5.88
C SER A 14 -1.21 26.46 5.58
N GLU A 15 -1.34 25.44 4.72
CA GLU A 15 -2.61 24.79 4.41
C GLU A 15 -3.22 24.13 5.67
N ALA A 16 -2.41 23.38 6.43
CA ALA A 16 -2.86 22.73 7.65
C ALA A 16 -3.33 23.73 8.71
N ILE A 17 -2.58 24.82 8.92
CA ILE A 17 -2.95 25.90 9.86
C ILE A 17 -4.27 26.57 9.42
N SER A 18 -4.43 26.84 8.13
CA SER A 18 -5.65 27.46 7.59
C SER A 18 -6.88 26.57 7.81
N LYS A 19 -6.76 25.27 7.52
CA LYS A 19 -7.84 24.29 7.77
C LYS A 19 -8.18 24.18 9.26
N LEU A 20 -7.16 24.09 10.12
CA LEU A 20 -7.33 24.03 11.58
C LEU A 20 -8.09 25.26 12.09
N THR A 21 -7.68 26.46 11.65
CA THR A 21 -8.29 27.73 12.04
C THR A 21 -9.74 27.81 11.58
N SER A 22 -10.03 27.38 10.35
CA SER A 22 -11.38 27.35 9.80
C SER A 22 -12.30 26.40 10.58
N MET A 23 -11.84 25.18 10.84
CA MET A 23 -12.58 24.20 11.64
C MET A 23 -12.87 24.69 13.06
N PHE A 24 -11.89 25.33 13.71
CA PHE A 24 -12.08 25.88 15.04
C PHE A 24 -13.08 27.04 15.03
N ARG A 25 -13.04 27.91 14.01
CA ARG A 25 -13.98 29.03 13.91
C ARG A 25 -15.43 28.55 13.81
N ASP A 26 -15.67 27.49 13.03
CA ASP A 26 -17.00 26.89 12.83
C ASP A 26 -17.46 26.07 14.05
N LYS A 27 -16.65 25.10 14.49
CA LYS A 27 -17.07 24.11 15.51
C LYS A 27 -16.74 24.52 16.94
N LYS A 28 -15.90 25.54 17.16
CA LYS A 28 -15.39 25.99 18.47
C LYS A 28 -14.54 24.97 19.25
N PHE A 29 -14.41 23.75 18.75
CA PHE A 29 -13.52 22.72 19.29
C PHE A 29 -12.94 21.88 18.14
N VAL A 30 -11.66 21.52 18.24
CA VAL A 30 -10.97 20.66 17.27
C VAL A 30 -10.04 19.73 18.03
N VAL A 31 -10.09 18.44 17.69
CA VAL A 31 -9.14 17.44 18.20
C VAL A 31 -7.99 17.32 17.21
N VAL A 32 -6.76 17.59 17.66
CA VAL A 32 -5.55 17.52 16.83
C VAL A 32 -4.68 16.36 17.31
N SER A 33 -4.29 15.48 16.39
CA SER A 33 -3.31 14.41 16.66
C SER A 33 -2.07 14.68 15.82
N LEU A 34 -0.97 15.05 16.47
CA LEU A 34 0.34 15.23 15.84
C LEU A 34 1.21 14.02 16.17
N ARG A 35 1.87 13.46 15.15
CA ARG A 35 2.89 12.42 15.34
C ARG A 35 4.19 12.90 14.69
N PRO A 36 5.32 12.89 15.39
CA PRO A 36 6.61 13.23 14.80
C PRO A 36 7.03 12.16 13.78
N GLY A 37 7.67 12.61 12.70
CA GLY A 37 8.14 11.76 11.61
C GLY A 37 7.28 11.85 10.35
N ARG A 38 7.89 11.48 9.22
CA ARG A 38 7.19 11.32 7.94
C ARG A 38 6.27 10.10 8.07
N ASP A 39 5.04 10.19 7.53
CA ASP A 39 4.15 9.02 7.48
C ASP A 39 4.82 8.00 6.55
N ARG A 40 5.64 7.11 7.12
CA ARG A 40 6.47 6.12 6.40
C ARG A 40 5.62 5.31 5.42
N THR A 41 4.32 5.19 5.72
CA THR A 41 3.30 4.57 4.88
C THR A 41 3.18 5.22 3.50
N LEU A 42 3.31 6.55 3.37
CA LEU A 42 3.24 7.24 2.08
C LEU A 42 4.49 6.98 1.22
N ASP A 43 5.68 7.01 1.82
CA ASP A 43 6.93 6.71 1.11
C ASP A 43 7.00 5.22 0.75
N GLN A 44 6.52 4.32 1.61
CA GLN A 44 6.40 2.88 1.30
C GLN A 44 5.42 2.61 0.17
N ASN A 45 4.26 3.28 0.15
CA ASN A 45 3.32 3.16 -0.96
C ASN A 45 3.93 3.66 -2.27
N ALA A 46 4.61 4.81 -2.25
CA ALA A 46 5.32 5.33 -3.43
C ALA A 46 6.40 4.35 -3.93
N LEU A 47 7.15 3.75 -3.01
CA LEU A 47 8.15 2.72 -3.33
C LEU A 47 7.50 1.50 -3.99
N TRP A 48 6.38 0.99 -3.46
CA TRP A 48 5.70 -0.14 -4.08
C TRP A 48 5.14 0.18 -5.46
N PHE A 49 4.61 1.39 -5.68
CA PHE A 49 4.21 1.82 -7.02
C PHE A 49 5.39 1.87 -7.99
N ALA A 50 6.56 2.33 -7.54
CA ALA A 50 7.79 2.29 -8.32
C ALA A 50 8.22 0.84 -8.62
N PHE A 51 8.09 -0.08 -7.66
CA PHE A 51 8.35 -1.50 -7.88
C PHE A 51 7.42 -2.10 -8.94
N TYR A 52 6.12 -1.85 -8.86
CA TYR A 52 5.18 -2.39 -9.84
C TYR A 52 5.47 -1.91 -11.26
N LYS A 53 5.81 -0.63 -11.40
CA LYS A 53 6.24 -0.08 -12.69
C LYS A 53 7.51 -0.77 -13.21
N ARG A 54 8.54 -0.90 -12.36
CA ARG A 54 9.79 -1.56 -12.73
C ARG A 54 9.60 -3.04 -13.10
N ILE A 55 8.74 -3.75 -12.37
CA ILE A 55 8.39 -5.14 -12.67
C ILE A 55 7.70 -5.22 -14.03
N ALA A 56 6.73 -4.34 -14.32
CA ALA A 56 6.06 -4.29 -15.61
C ALA A 56 7.03 -3.99 -16.77
N GLU A 57 8.00 -3.09 -16.56
CA GLU A 57 9.00 -2.73 -17.57
C GLU A 57 10.01 -3.85 -17.86
N MET A 58 10.34 -4.67 -16.85
CA MET A 58 11.41 -5.68 -16.95
C MET A 58 10.92 -7.12 -17.07
N THR A 59 9.61 -7.36 -17.02
CA THR A 59 9.01 -8.70 -17.11
C THR A 59 7.86 -8.73 -18.11
N GLN A 60 7.38 -9.94 -18.42
CA GLN A 60 6.21 -10.14 -19.29
C GLN A 60 4.89 -10.23 -18.50
N ILE A 61 4.84 -9.64 -17.30
CA ILE A 61 3.67 -9.73 -16.42
C ILE A 61 2.47 -8.90 -16.91
N GLY A 62 2.71 -7.95 -17.81
CA GLY A 62 1.73 -6.97 -18.27
C GLY A 62 2.10 -5.56 -17.78
N ASP A 63 1.10 -4.76 -17.43
CA ASP A 63 1.29 -3.39 -16.98
C ASP A 63 1.55 -3.27 -15.45
N ALA A 64 1.69 -2.05 -14.95
CA ALA A 64 1.91 -1.82 -13.53
C ALA A 64 0.70 -2.22 -12.65
N ALA A 65 -0.52 -2.20 -13.20
CA ALA A 65 -1.70 -2.68 -12.49
C ALA A 65 -1.70 -4.22 -12.43
N ASP A 66 -1.26 -4.91 -13.48
CA ASP A 66 -1.03 -6.36 -13.49
C ASP A 66 0.01 -6.77 -12.46
N ALA A 67 1.15 -6.07 -12.43
CA ALA A 67 2.19 -6.29 -11.42
C ALA A 67 1.65 -6.05 -10.00
N ARG A 68 0.85 -5.00 -9.78
CA ARG A 68 0.19 -4.72 -8.50
C ARG A 68 -0.77 -5.84 -8.09
N ARG A 69 -1.63 -6.31 -9.01
CA ARG A 69 -2.58 -7.40 -8.76
C ARG A 69 -1.86 -8.68 -8.36
N TYR A 70 -0.81 -9.02 -9.11
CA TYR A 70 0.01 -10.18 -8.85
C TYR A 70 0.69 -10.11 -7.47
N CYS A 71 1.37 -9.00 -7.16
CA CYS A 71 2.08 -8.85 -5.89
C CYS A 71 1.11 -8.89 -4.70
N LYS A 72 -0.05 -8.23 -4.81
CA LYS A 72 -1.09 -8.31 -3.78
C LYS A 72 -1.54 -9.75 -3.52
N LEU A 73 -1.87 -10.51 -4.58
CA LEU A 73 -2.38 -11.87 -4.43
C LEU A 73 -1.31 -12.85 -3.93
N HIS A 74 -0.10 -12.81 -4.47
CA HIS A 74 0.91 -13.84 -4.22
C HIS A 74 1.77 -13.55 -3.01
N ILE A 75 2.00 -12.28 -2.70
CA ILE A 75 2.89 -11.87 -1.63
C ILE A 75 2.07 -11.30 -0.48
N GLY A 76 1.21 -10.33 -0.77
CA GLY A 76 0.52 -9.59 0.27
C GLY A 76 -0.51 -10.41 1.03
N VAL A 77 -1.34 -11.16 0.31
CA VAL A 77 -2.30 -12.09 0.92
C VAL A 77 -1.55 -13.16 1.72
N GLN A 78 -0.45 -13.71 1.21
CA GLN A 78 0.33 -14.73 1.93
C GLN A 78 0.89 -14.20 3.26
N ILE A 79 1.28 -12.93 3.34
CA ILE A 79 1.69 -12.32 4.62
C ILE A 79 0.52 -12.33 5.61
N LEU A 80 -0.65 -11.86 5.19
CA LEU A 80 -1.84 -11.83 6.06
C LEU A 80 -2.29 -13.24 6.47
N LEU A 81 -2.27 -14.21 5.55
CA LEU A 81 -2.63 -15.60 5.86
C LEU A 81 -1.73 -16.21 6.94
N ASN A 82 -0.47 -15.79 7.04
CA ASN A 82 0.48 -16.35 8.01
C ASN A 82 0.44 -15.62 9.36
N GLU A 83 0.08 -14.34 9.38
CA GLU A 83 0.21 -13.49 10.56
C GLU A 83 -1.11 -13.04 11.18
N ASP A 84 -2.24 -13.24 10.48
CA ASP A 84 -3.58 -12.89 10.93
C ASP A 84 -4.53 -14.08 10.77
N VAL A 85 -4.84 -14.73 11.89
CA VAL A 85 -5.70 -15.93 11.95
C VAL A 85 -7.15 -15.60 11.56
N GLU A 86 -7.66 -14.42 11.91
CA GLU A 86 -9.02 -14.02 11.56
C GLU A 86 -9.14 -13.77 10.06
N PHE A 87 -8.17 -13.06 9.49
CA PHE A 87 -8.07 -12.88 8.04
C PHE A 87 -7.97 -14.22 7.32
N GLN A 88 -7.14 -15.14 7.83
CA GLN A 88 -6.96 -16.47 7.25
C GLN A 88 -8.27 -17.25 7.18
N GLN A 89 -9.03 -17.30 8.28
CA GLN A 89 -10.31 -18.00 8.33
C GLN A 89 -11.34 -17.38 7.36
N ALA A 90 -11.43 -16.05 7.34
CA ALA A 90 -12.32 -15.34 6.43
C ALA A 90 -11.94 -15.57 4.96
N TRP A 91 -10.65 -15.50 4.64
CA TRP A 91 -10.11 -15.75 3.31
C TRP A 91 -10.43 -17.17 2.85
N TYR A 92 -10.18 -18.19 3.66
CA TYR A 92 -10.49 -19.57 3.25
C TYR A 92 -11.98 -19.83 3.08
N ARG A 93 -12.83 -19.18 3.87
CA ARG A 93 -14.29 -19.32 3.71
C ARG A 93 -14.77 -18.69 2.40
N VAL A 94 -14.28 -17.50 2.06
CA VAL A 94 -14.80 -16.70 0.94
C VAL A 94 -14.04 -16.96 -0.36
N MET A 95 -12.72 -17.01 -0.34
CA MET A 95 -11.90 -17.04 -1.55
C MET A 95 -11.62 -18.45 -2.05
N ARG A 96 -11.71 -19.50 -1.22
CA ARG A 96 -11.22 -20.84 -1.59
C ARG A 96 -11.82 -21.38 -2.89
N HIS A 97 -13.12 -21.20 -3.09
CA HIS A 97 -13.86 -21.75 -4.23
C HIS A 97 -13.75 -20.92 -5.51
N LEU A 98 -13.19 -19.70 -5.43
CA LEU A 98 -13.07 -18.84 -6.60
C LEU A 98 -11.89 -19.27 -7.48
N PRO A 99 -12.02 -19.22 -8.82
CA PRO A 99 -10.92 -19.46 -9.73
C PRO A 99 -9.80 -18.42 -9.55
N TYR A 100 -8.61 -18.77 -9.99
CA TYR A 100 -7.43 -17.91 -9.86
C TYR A 100 -7.64 -16.55 -10.53
N GLU A 101 -8.21 -16.53 -11.74
CA GLU A 101 -8.46 -15.30 -12.49
C GLU A 101 -9.40 -14.34 -11.75
N GLU A 102 -10.44 -14.85 -11.08
CA GLU A 102 -11.33 -14.01 -10.28
C GLU A 102 -10.62 -13.45 -9.05
N LYS A 103 -9.80 -14.27 -8.38
CA LYS A 103 -8.98 -13.81 -7.25
C LYS A 103 -8.04 -12.69 -7.67
N LEU A 104 -7.38 -12.84 -8.82
CA LEU A 104 -6.45 -11.86 -9.36
C LEU A 104 -7.19 -10.58 -9.78
N ALA A 105 -8.31 -10.70 -10.48
CA ALA A 105 -9.13 -9.56 -10.89
C ALA A 105 -9.59 -8.72 -9.70
N MET A 106 -10.01 -9.35 -8.60
CA MET A 106 -10.43 -8.65 -7.38
C MET A 106 -9.31 -7.87 -6.68
N MET A 107 -8.03 -8.17 -6.94
CA MET A 107 -6.92 -7.40 -6.35
C MET A 107 -6.76 -6.02 -6.97
N GLY A 108 -7.29 -5.81 -8.18
CA GLY A 108 -7.30 -4.53 -8.89
C GLY A 108 -8.66 -3.88 -8.84
N GLU A 109 -8.84 -2.82 -9.64
CA GLU A 109 -10.10 -2.08 -9.71
C GLU A 109 -11.28 -3.01 -9.99
N CYS A 110 -12.28 -2.98 -9.11
CA CYS A 110 -13.52 -3.71 -9.31
C CYS A 110 -14.69 -3.02 -8.63
N LYS A 111 -15.93 -3.31 -9.08
CA LYS A 111 -17.14 -2.65 -8.54
C LYS A 111 -17.42 -2.95 -7.07
N LEU A 112 -16.88 -4.05 -6.53
CA LEU A 112 -17.09 -4.46 -5.14
C LEU A 112 -16.18 -3.70 -4.16
N PHE A 113 -14.94 -3.44 -4.54
CA PHE A 113 -13.92 -2.88 -3.64
C PHE A 113 -13.41 -1.49 -4.08
N GLY A 114 -13.88 -1.00 -5.24
CA GLY A 114 -13.50 0.28 -5.79
C GLY A 114 -12.16 0.26 -6.56
N PRO A 115 -11.54 1.43 -6.78
CA PRO A 115 -10.35 1.57 -7.63
C PRO A 115 -9.11 0.87 -7.08
N ASP A 116 -9.07 0.65 -5.77
CA ASP A 116 -7.94 -0.02 -5.12
C ASP A 116 -8.08 -1.53 -5.05
N GLY A 117 -9.23 -2.11 -5.39
CA GLY A 117 -9.48 -3.54 -5.25
C GLY A 117 -9.47 -4.02 -3.80
N PHE A 118 -9.37 -5.33 -3.63
CA PHE A 118 -9.38 -5.96 -2.31
C PHE A 118 -8.30 -5.36 -1.39
N PRO A 119 -8.65 -4.99 -0.14
CA PRO A 119 -7.72 -4.38 0.79
C PRO A 119 -6.72 -5.42 1.30
N VAL A 120 -5.48 -5.33 0.83
CA VAL A 120 -4.36 -6.20 1.27
C VAL A 120 -3.32 -5.34 1.97
N THR A 121 -2.63 -4.50 1.19
CA THR A 121 -1.53 -3.67 1.69
C THR A 121 -1.98 -2.60 2.68
N SER A 122 -3.26 -2.20 2.64
CA SER A 122 -3.85 -1.28 3.60
C SER A 122 -4.12 -1.91 4.97
N LEU A 123 -4.17 -3.24 5.05
CA LEU A 123 -4.33 -3.99 6.31
C LEU A 123 -3.00 -4.22 7.03
N PHE A 124 -1.87 -3.95 6.37
CA PHE A 124 -0.56 -4.23 6.93
C PHE A 124 -0.25 -3.36 8.15
N ASN A 125 0.30 -4.01 9.15
CA ASN A 125 1.11 -3.33 10.15
C ASN A 125 2.50 -2.98 9.57
N ARG A 126 3.32 -2.26 10.34
CA ARG A 126 4.64 -1.80 9.90
C ARG A 126 5.60 -2.95 9.54
N ALA A 127 5.57 -4.05 10.29
CA ALA A 127 6.46 -5.20 10.06
C ALA A 127 6.06 -5.93 8.77
N GLN A 128 4.76 -6.12 8.56
CA GLN A 128 4.17 -6.70 7.35
C GLN A 128 4.50 -5.88 6.10
N GLY A 129 4.46 -4.55 6.20
CA GLY A 129 4.88 -3.68 5.09
C GLY A 129 6.35 -3.83 4.72
N VAL A 130 7.24 -4.02 5.70
CA VAL A 130 8.66 -4.31 5.43
C VAL A 130 8.81 -5.69 4.79
N ALA A 131 8.17 -6.71 5.35
CA ALA A 131 8.18 -8.07 4.80
C ALA A 131 7.65 -8.12 3.36
N TYR A 132 6.67 -7.28 3.02
CA TYR A 132 6.14 -7.18 1.67
C TYR A 132 7.17 -6.62 0.68
N THR A 133 7.89 -5.55 1.05
CA THR A 133 9.01 -5.03 0.25
C THR A 133 10.07 -6.11 0.03
N ASP A 134 10.52 -6.76 1.11
CA ASP A 134 11.60 -7.76 1.04
C ASP A 134 11.21 -8.96 0.18
N ARG A 135 9.96 -9.43 0.29
CA ARG A 135 9.45 -10.54 -0.51
C ARG A 135 9.28 -10.18 -1.99
N ILE A 136 8.93 -8.93 -2.33
CA ILE A 136 8.92 -8.49 -3.74
C ILE A 136 10.34 -8.54 -4.32
N LEU A 137 11.33 -8.02 -3.58
CA LEU A 137 12.73 -8.07 -4.00
C LEU A 137 13.18 -9.52 -4.20
N ALA A 138 12.90 -10.40 -3.23
CA ALA A 138 13.26 -11.81 -3.30
C ALA A 138 12.59 -12.55 -4.48
N GLU A 139 11.35 -12.20 -4.83
CA GLU A 139 10.61 -12.84 -5.92
C GLU A 139 11.11 -12.39 -7.30
N PHE A 140 11.43 -11.10 -7.46
CA PHE A 140 11.66 -10.51 -8.78
C PHE A 140 13.13 -10.26 -9.12
N THR A 141 14.02 -10.11 -8.13
CA THR A 141 15.46 -10.00 -8.39
C THR A 141 16.03 -11.24 -9.11
N PRO A 142 15.70 -12.49 -8.71
CA PRO A 142 16.12 -13.68 -9.46
C PRO A 142 15.54 -13.76 -10.88
N LYS A 143 14.43 -13.06 -11.14
CA LYS A 143 13.79 -12.96 -12.46
C LYS A 143 14.40 -11.85 -13.33
N GLY A 144 15.49 -11.23 -12.88
CA GLY A 144 16.23 -10.20 -13.62
C GLY A 144 15.72 -8.76 -13.39
N VAL A 145 14.78 -8.54 -12.46
CA VAL A 145 14.31 -7.19 -12.15
C VAL A 145 15.31 -6.48 -11.23
N PHE A 146 15.81 -5.33 -11.70
CA PHE A 146 16.73 -4.50 -10.93
C PHE A 146 15.98 -3.45 -10.11
N PHE A 147 16.21 -3.44 -8.80
CA PHE A 147 15.61 -2.48 -7.85
C PHE A 147 16.64 -1.59 -7.14
N GLY A 148 17.93 -1.72 -7.45
CA GLY A 148 19.01 -1.10 -6.66
C GLY A 148 18.91 0.42 -6.56
N ASP A 149 18.42 1.07 -7.61
CA ASP A 149 18.17 2.51 -7.67
C ASP A 149 16.92 2.95 -6.89
N LEU A 150 15.94 2.05 -6.70
CA LEU A 150 14.70 2.33 -5.96
C LEU A 150 14.86 2.10 -4.46
N VAL A 151 15.75 1.19 -4.06
CA VAL A 151 16.04 0.87 -2.65
C VAL A 151 17.20 1.73 -2.12
N GLY A 152 18.03 2.28 -3.01
CA GLY A 152 19.33 2.89 -2.73
C GLY A 152 19.35 4.31 -2.15
N GLU A 153 18.23 4.99 -1.90
CA GLU A 153 18.23 6.36 -1.35
C GLU A 153 17.56 6.49 0.03
N VAL A 154 17.23 5.39 0.72
CA VAL A 154 16.65 5.44 2.09
C VAL A 154 17.59 4.83 3.14
N ALA A 155 18.85 4.59 2.78
CA ALA A 155 19.90 4.09 3.67
C ALA A 155 21.15 4.99 3.64
N ALA A 156 20.96 6.29 3.86
CA ALA A 156 22.00 7.23 4.30
C ALA A 156 21.38 8.34 5.14
#